data_AF-A0A016TUU5-F1
#
_entry.id   AF-A0A016TUU5-F1
#
_cell.length_a   1.000
_cell.length_b   1.000
_cell.length_c   1.000
_cell.angle_alpha   90.00
_cell.angle_beta   90.00
_cell.angle_gamma   90.00
#
_symmetry.space_group_name_H-M   'P 1'
#
loop_
_entity.id
_entity.type
_entity.pdbx_description
1 polymer ?
#
loop_
_entity_poly.entity_id
_entity_poly.type
_entity_poly.pdbx_seq_one_letter_code
_entity_poly.pdbx_strand_id
1 'polypeptide(L)'
;MTRVLCDKNIPDRFKSKVHRAVVRSVALYGAERWPSTKEVERRLSVMETKMLRWTADVTRADRIRNEKIRERFGVASIVDKLRETRFIWYGHVLRPTKTPYAK
;
A
#
# COMPACT_ATOMS: atom_id res chain seq x y z
N MET A 1 12.93 9.02 -8.21
CA MET A 1 12.64 7.98 -7.19
C MET A 1 13.11 6.58 -7.59
N THR A 2 13.14 6.26 -8.89
CA THR A 2 13.67 5.03 -9.50
C THR A 2 15.05 4.62 -8.96
N ARG A 3 15.98 5.58 -8.86
CA ARG A 3 17.38 5.33 -8.47
C ARG A 3 17.53 4.80 -7.03
N VAL A 4 16.68 5.25 -6.10
CA VAL A 4 16.75 4.88 -4.67
C VAL A 4 16.11 3.51 -4.41
N LEU A 5 15.08 3.14 -5.17
CA LEU A 5 14.43 1.84 -5.02
C LEU A 5 15.21 0.71 -5.71
N CYS A 6 15.91 1.01 -6.81
CA CYS A 6 16.70 0.04 -7.56
C CYS A 6 18.15 -0.12 -7.09
N ASP A 7 18.62 0.72 -6.15
CA ASP A 7 20.00 0.62 -5.66
C ASP A 7 20.18 -0.64 -4.81
N LYS A 8 21.14 -1.49 -5.18
CA LYS A 8 21.46 -2.73 -4.44
C LYS A 8 22.12 -2.45 -3.09
N ASN A 9 22.75 -1.29 -2.93
CA ASN A 9 23.45 -0.90 -1.71
C ASN A 9 22.51 -0.43 -0.60
N ILE A 10 21.24 -0.17 -0.93
CA ILE A 10 20.25 0.31 0.03
C ILE A 10 19.56 -0.89 0.69
N PRO A 11 19.54 -0.96 2.04
CA PRO A 11 18.93 -2.07 2.75
C PRO A 11 17.42 -2.14 2.52
N ASP A 12 16.88 -3.35 2.47
CA ASP A 12 15.46 -3.62 2.23
C ASP A 12 14.55 -2.84 3.19
N ARG A 13 14.96 -2.70 4.46
CA ARG A 13 14.22 -1.92 5.47
C ARG A 13 14.00 -0.46 5.07
N PHE A 14 14.97 0.17 4.40
CA PHE A 14 14.83 1.55 3.92
C PHE A 14 13.88 1.60 2.72
N LYS A 15 14.03 0.67 1.78
CA LYS A 15 13.12 0.51 0.63
C LYS A 15 11.68 0.28 1.08
N SER A 16 11.45 -0.51 2.14
CA SER A 16 10.14 -0.71 2.75
C SER A 16 9.51 0.58 3.26
N LYS A 17 10.30 1.44 3.93
CA LYS A 17 9.82 2.74 4.42
C LYS A 17 9.41 3.64 3.26
N VAL A 18 10.24 3.72 2.22
CA VAL A 18 9.93 4.50 1.00
C VAL A 18 8.70 3.95 0.30
N HIS A 19 8.58 2.62 0.17
CA HIS A 19 7.40 1.98 -0.41
C HIS A 19 6.13 2.32 0.37
N ARG A 20 6.16 2.23 1.70
CA ARG A 20 5.02 2.57 2.56
C ARG A 20 4.67 4.06 2.49
N ALA A 21 5.66 4.95 2.43
CA ALA A 21 5.44 6.39 2.45
C ALA A 21 4.99 6.96 1.10
N VAL A 22 5.55 6.46 0.00
CA VAL A 22 5.30 7.01 -1.33
C VAL A 22 4.39 6.11 -2.16
N VAL A 23 4.81 4.88 -2.44
CA VAL A 23 4.10 3.99 -3.37
C VAL A 23 2.69 3.71 -2.85
N ARG A 24 2.56 3.38 -1.57
CA ARG A 24 1.27 3.10 -0.95
C ARG A 24 0.39 4.35 -0.83
N SER A 25 0.95 5.50 -0.50
CA SER A 25 0.19 6.76 -0.43
C SER A 25 -0.35 7.17 -1.79
N VAL A 26 0.46 7.04 -2.86
CA VAL A 26 0.04 7.34 -4.24
C VAL A 26 -1.01 6.34 -4.72
N ALA A 27 -0.83 5.05 -4.43
CA ALA A 27 -1.75 4.02 -4.88
C ALA A 27 -3.10 4.04 -4.14
N LEU A 28 -3.14 4.56 -2.92
CA LEU A 28 -4.35 4.78 -2.13
C LEU A 28 -4.86 6.23 -2.22
N TYR A 29 -4.23 7.08 -3.03
CA TYR A 29 -4.67 8.45 -3.20
C TYR A 29 -6.06 8.47 -3.85
N GLY A 30 -7.04 9.06 -3.16
CA GLY A 30 -8.43 9.07 -3.63
C GLY A 30 -9.20 7.77 -3.38
N ALA A 31 -8.63 6.80 -2.66
CA ALA A 31 -9.28 5.56 -2.29
C ALA A 31 -10.60 5.74 -1.51
N GLU A 32 -10.76 6.88 -0.83
CA GLU A 32 -11.99 7.24 -0.10
C GLU A 32 -13.19 7.44 -1.01
N ARG A 33 -12.96 7.80 -2.29
CA ARG A 33 -14.01 8.20 -3.23
C ARG A 33 -14.26 7.16 -4.32
N TRP A 34 -13.35 6.20 -4.51
CA TRP A 34 -13.46 5.21 -5.58
C TRP A 34 -14.37 4.03 -5.17
N PRO A 35 -15.15 3.46 -6.11
CA PRO A 35 -15.81 2.19 -5.87
C PRO A 35 -14.75 1.10 -5.71
N SER A 36 -14.71 0.47 -4.54
CA SER A 36 -13.84 -0.67 -4.23
C SER A 36 -14.35 -1.94 -4.92
N THR A 37 -14.29 -1.97 -6.25
CA THR A 37 -14.61 -3.17 -7.01
C THR A 37 -13.49 -4.19 -6.86
N LYS A 38 -13.82 -5.48 -6.97
CA LYS A 38 -12.82 -6.57 -6.93
C LYS A 38 -11.72 -6.39 -7.98
N GLU A 39 -12.05 -5.77 -9.12
CA GLU A 39 -11.07 -5.50 -10.18
C GLU A 39 -10.07 -4.40 -9.77
N VAL A 40 -10.51 -3.36 -9.07
CA VAL A 40 -9.60 -2.33 -8.54
C VAL A 40 -8.67 -2.93 -7.48
N GLU A 41 -9.21 -3.73 -6.55
CA GLU A 41 -8.40 -4.45 -5.56
C GLU A 41 -7.35 -5.35 -6.23
N ARG A 42 -7.74 -6.09 -7.28
CA ARG A 42 -6.83 -6.95 -8.04
C ARG A 42 -5.75 -6.14 -8.74
N ARG A 43 -6.09 -5.04 -9.40
CA ARG A 43 -5.13 -4.16 -10.08
C ARG A 43 -4.12 -3.56 -9.11
N LEU A 44 -4.57 -3.08 -7.95
CA LEU A 44 -3.69 -2.56 -6.89
C LEU A 44 -2.75 -3.63 -6.36
N SER A 45 -3.25 -4.85 -6.12
CA SER A 45 -2.44 -5.98 -5.66
C SER A 45 -1.36 -6.39 -6.68
N VAL A 46 -1.70 -6.40 -7.97
CA VAL A 46 -0.75 -6.67 -9.06
C VAL A 46 0.30 -5.57 -9.15
N MET A 47 -0.10 -4.30 -9.06
CA MET A 47 0.81 -3.16 -9.06
C MET A 47 1.79 -3.22 -7.88
N GLU A 48 1.30 -3.40 -6.65
CA GLU A 48 2.14 -3.50 -5.44
C GLU A 48 3.14 -4.66 -5.59
N THR A 49 2.67 -5.83 -6.01
CA THR A 49 3.51 -7.00 -6.17
C THR A 49 4.59 -6.79 -7.25
N LYS A 50 4.26 -6.12 -8.36
CA LYS A 50 5.22 -5.81 -9.43
C LYS A 50 6.29 -4.82 -8.94
N MET A 51 5.90 -3.80 -8.19
CA MET A 51 6.81 -2.80 -7.62
C MET A 51 7.74 -3.41 -6.56
N LEU A 52 7.21 -4.26 -5.67
CA LEU A 52 8.01 -4.96 -4.67
C LEU A 52 9.02 -5.92 -5.31
N ARG A 53 8.62 -6.68 -6.33
CA ARG A 53 9.53 -7.55 -7.10
C ARG A 53 10.68 -6.77 -7.73
N TRP A 54 10.34 -5.66 -8.39
CA TRP A 54 11.34 -4.82 -9.04
C TRP A 54 12.31 -4.18 -8.04
N THR A 55 11.81 -3.77 -6.88
CA THR A 55 12.62 -3.22 -5.77
C THR A 55 13.55 -4.27 -5.13
N ALA A 56 13.12 -5.53 -5.12
CA ALA A 56 13.88 -6.67 -4.61
C ALA A 56 14.84 -7.28 -5.64
N ASP A 57 14.85 -6.79 -6.88
CA ASP A 57 15.54 -7.43 -8.02
C ASP A 57 15.13 -8.90 -8.23
N VAL A 58 13.86 -9.22 -7.93
CA VAL A 58 13.30 -10.57 -8.06
C VAL A 58 12.55 -10.70 -9.38
N THR A 59 12.98 -11.66 -10.18
CA THR A 59 12.39 -12.00 -11.46
C THR A 59 11.36 -13.13 -11.32
N ARG A 60 10.65 -13.46 -12.41
CA ARG A 60 9.75 -14.62 -12.41
C ARG A 60 10.52 -15.95 -12.34
N ALA A 61 11.80 -15.97 -12.73
CA ALA A 61 12.63 -17.17 -12.73
C ALA A 61 12.93 -17.66 -11.31
N ASP A 62 12.98 -16.75 -10.34
CA ASP A 62 13.27 -17.08 -8.93
C ASP A 62 12.14 -17.88 -8.25
N ARG A 63 10.95 -17.96 -8.88
CA ARG A 63 9.77 -18.69 -8.39
C ARG A 63 9.39 -18.36 -6.94
N ILE A 64 9.78 -17.18 -6.45
CA ILE A 64 9.48 -16.72 -5.10
C ILE A 64 8.00 -16.33 -5.02
N ARG A 65 7.30 -16.89 -4.02
CA ARG A 65 5.90 -16.57 -3.71
C ARG A 65 5.73 -15.11 -3.33
N ASN A 66 4.57 -14.53 -3.67
CA ASN A 66 4.26 -13.13 -3.35
C ASN A 66 4.28 -12.88 -1.83
N GLU A 67 3.83 -13.85 -1.01
CA GLU A 67 3.82 -13.70 0.44
C GLU A 67 5.24 -13.49 1.00
N LYS A 68 6.21 -14.31 0.56
CA LYS A 68 7.62 -14.19 0.99
C LYS A 68 8.23 -12.84 0.65
N ILE A 69 7.87 -12.25 -0.49
CA ILE A 69 8.36 -10.92 -0.88
C ILE A 69 7.79 -9.86 0.06
N ARG A 70 6.49 -9.95 0.38
CA ARG A 70 5.84 -9.03 1.33
C ARG A 70 6.42 -9.14 2.74
N GLU A 71 6.68 -10.37 3.19
CA GLU A 71 7.31 -10.67 4.48
C GLU A 71 8.72 -10.08 4.55
N ARG A 72 9.54 -10.26 3.50
CA ARG A 72 10.88 -9.68 3.41
C ARG A 72 10.88 -8.16 3.58
N PHE A 73 9.90 -7.46 3.01
CA PHE A 73 9.76 -6.02 3.18
C PHE A 73 8.97 -5.61 4.43
N GLY A 74 8.32 -6.54 5.15
CA GLY A 74 7.43 -6.22 6.27
C GLY A 74 6.22 -5.37 5.86
N VAL A 75 5.70 -5.57 4.65
CA VAL A 75 4.60 -4.77 4.07
C VAL A 75 3.31 -5.60 4.06
N ALA A 76 2.26 -5.12 4.74
CA ALA A 76 0.92 -5.72 4.69
C ALA A 76 0.33 -5.67 3.27
N SER A 77 -0.78 -6.35 2.97
CA SER A 77 -1.43 -6.22 1.66
C SER A 77 -1.96 -4.78 1.44
N ILE A 78 -1.83 -4.24 0.22
CA ILE A 78 -2.49 -2.97 -0.14
C ILE A 78 -4.01 -3.03 -0.01
N VAL A 79 -4.60 -4.21 -0.22
CA VAL A 79 -6.06 -4.42 -0.09
C VAL A 79 -6.50 -4.28 1.37
N ASP A 80 -5.72 -4.84 2.30
CA ASP A 80 -6.02 -4.69 3.73
C ASP A 80 -5.91 -3.22 4.14
N LYS A 81 -4.90 -2.51 3.61
CA LYS A 81 -4.75 -1.09 3.87
C LYS A 81 -5.86 -0.24 3.25
N LEU A 82 -6.33 -0.60 2.06
CA LEU A 82 -7.47 0.04 1.41
C LEU A 82 -8.73 -0.06 2.28
N ARG A 83 -8.99 -1.27 2.82
CA ARG A 83 -10.11 -1.51 3.74
C ARG A 83 -9.97 -0.70 5.02
N GLU A 84 -8.78 -0.67 5.61
CA GLU A 84 -8.50 0.12 6.81
C GLU A 84 -8.73 1.62 6.59
N THR A 85 -8.23 2.21 5.50
CA THR A 85 -8.46 3.62 5.15
C THR A 85 -9.95 3.92 5.03
N ARG A 86 -10.72 3.01 4.43
CA ARG A 86 -12.17 3.17 4.31
C ARG A 86 -12.89 3.09 5.65
N PHE A 87 -12.47 2.20 6.55
CA PHE A 87 -13.01 2.14 7.90
C PHE A 87 -12.72 3.41 8.69
N ILE A 88 -11.52 3.98 8.54
CA ILE A 88 -11.15 5.26 9.15
C ILE A 88 -12.07 6.37 8.63
N TRP A 89 -12.26 6.47 7.30
CA TRP A 89 -13.17 7.44 6.69
C TRP A 89 -14.62 7.27 7.16
N TYR A 90 -15.12 6.04 7.20
CA TYR A 90 -16.47 5.75 7.70
C TYR A 90 -16.62 6.15 9.17
N GLY A 91 -15.60 5.88 9.99
CA GLY A 91 -15.53 6.34 11.38
C GLY A 91 -15.51 7.87 11.50
N HIS A 92 -14.85 8.60 10.59
CA HIS A 92 -14.91 10.05 10.52
C HIS A 92 -16.32 10.57 10.21
N VAL A 93 -17.02 9.95 9.24
CA VAL A 93 -18.39 10.32 8.87
C VAL A 93 -19.37 10.07 10.02
N LEU A 94 -19.22 8.94 10.72
CA LEU A 94 -20.10 8.56 11.83
C LEU A 94 -19.77 9.24 13.15
N ARG A 95 -18.63 9.93 13.27
CA ARG A 95 -18.26 10.61 14.52
C ARG A 95 -19.19 11.81 14.69
N PRO A 96 -20.08 11.84 15.71
CA PRO A 96 -20.91 13.00 15.94
C PRO A 96 -20.02 14.21 16.19
N THR A 97 -20.27 15.30 15.46
CA THR A 97 -19.65 16.59 15.74
C THR A 97 -20.17 17.03 17.10
N LYS A 98 -19.43 16.72 18.17
CA LYS A 98 -19.62 17.40 19.46
C LYS A 98 -19.11 18.83 19.31
N THR A 99 -19.85 19.65 18.58
CA THR A 99 -19.74 21.10 18.71
C THR A 99 -20.38 21.45 20.05
N PRO A 100 -19.68 22.14 20.98
CA PRO A 100 -20.27 22.60 22.24
C PRO A 100 -21.29 23.74 22.06
N TYR A 101 -21.72 24.01 20.83
CA TYR A 101 -22.68 25.06 20.46
C TYR A 101 -23.90 24.49 19.75
N ALA A 102 -24.41 23.33 20.20
CA ALA A 102 -25.77 22.93 19.88
C ALA A 102 -26.69 23.46 20.99
N LYS A 103 -27.57 24.39 20.62
CA LYS A 103 -28.64 24.95 21.46
C LYS A 103 -29.62 23.87 21.90
#